data_AF-A0A6C0TYI7-F1
#
_entry.id   AF-A0A6C0TYI7-F1
#
_cell.length_a   1.000
_cell.length_b   1.000
_cell.length_c   1.000
_cell.angle_alpha   90.00
_cell.angle_beta   90.00
_cell.angle_gamma   90.00
#
_symmetry.space_group_name_H-M   'P 1'
#
loop_
_entity.id
_entity.type
_entity.pdbx_description
1 polymer ?
#
loop_
_entity_poly.entity_id
_entity_poly.type
_entity_poly.pdbx_seq_one_letter_code
_entity_poly.pdbx_strand_id
1 'polypeptide(L)' 'MGLSFWQIALVVVLFLLLFGRGKIPQLMTDLAQGIKSFKKGVEADEPEQARSDDRLTGTIDTRPQPANTRPVEEN' A
#
# COMPACT_ATOMS: atom_id res chain seq x y z
N MET A 1 -2.68 -35.49 8.96
CA MET A 1 -3.43 -34.34 9.53
C MET A 1 -2.76 -33.06 9.02
N GLY A 2 -3.24 -32.50 7.92
CA GLY A 2 -2.62 -31.33 7.29
C GLY A 2 -2.98 -30.03 7.98
N LEU A 3 -2.17 -28.99 7.77
CA LEU A 3 -2.50 -27.62 8.16
C LEU A 3 -3.72 -27.17 7.36
N SER A 4 -4.89 -27.20 7.99
CA SER A 4 -6.11 -26.65 7.41
C SER A 4 -6.14 -25.14 7.62
N PHE A 5 -6.84 -24.45 6.73
CA PHE A 5 -7.07 -23.01 6.80
C PHE A 5 -7.56 -22.55 8.19
N TRP A 6 -8.31 -23.42 8.89
CA TRP A 6 -8.86 -23.13 10.21
C TRP A 6 -7.79 -22.96 11.30
N GLN A 7 -6.68 -23.71 11.24
CA GLN A 7 -5.57 -23.51 12.19
C GLN A 7 -4.81 -22.21 11.90
N ILE A 8 -4.63 -21.87 10.62
CA ILE A 8 -3.95 -20.63 10.23
C ILE A 8 -4.75 -19.42 10.73
N ALA A 9 -6.08 -19.43 10.55
CA ALA A 9 -6.95 -18.36 11.04
C ALA A 9 -6.85 -18.18 12.57
N LEU A 10 -6.87 -19.26 13.34
CA LEU A 10 -6.71 -19.20 14.81
C LEU A 10 -5.36 -18.61 15.23
N VAL A 11 -4.28 -19.01 14.55
CA VAL A 11 -2.92 -18.48 14.83
C VAL A 11 -2.86 -16.99 14.52
N VAL A 12 -3.43 -16.54 13.40
CA VAL A 12 -3.47 -15.12 13.04
C VAL A 12 -4.26 -14.31 14.06
N VAL A 13 -5.42 -14.79 14.53
CA VAL A 13 -6.20 -14.10 15.56
C VAL A 13 -5.40 -13.96 16.86
N LEU A 14 -4.72 -15.01 17.30
CA LEU A 14 -3.88 -14.96 18.49
C LEU A 14 -2.70 -14.00 18.30
N PHE A 15 -2.05 -14.04 17.13
CA PHE A 15 -0.96 -13.14 16.79
C PHE A 15 -1.41 -11.67 16.82
N LEU A 16 -2.57 -11.34 16.25
CA LEU A 16 -3.15 -10.00 16.29
C LEU A 16 -3.49 -9.55 17.71
N LEU A 17 -3.90 -10.46 18.60
CA LEU A 17 -4.18 -10.14 20.00
C LEU A 17 -2.89 -9.88 20.80
N LEU A 18 -1.84 -10.66 20.57
CA LEU A 18 -0.54 -10.50 21.25
C LEU A 18 0.21 -9.26 20.78
N PHE A 19 0.25 -9.01 19.47
CA PHE A 19 0.98 -7.88 18.88
C PHE A 19 0.14 -6.60 18.82
N GLY A 20 -1.18 -6.72 18.88
CA GLY A 20 -2.13 -5.61 18.74
C GLY A 20 -2.23 -5.08 17.31
N ARG A 21 -3.40 -4.52 16.96
CA ARG A 21 -3.68 -3.93 15.63
C ARG A 21 -2.79 -2.75 15.23
N GLY A 22 -2.06 -2.15 16.16
CA GLY A 22 -1.25 -0.95 15.91
C GLY A 22 0.13 -1.22 15.32
N LYS A 23 0.70 -2.41 15.53
CA LYS A 23 2.07 -2.75 15.09
C LYS A 23 2.10 -3.44 13.72
N ILE A 24 1.02 -4.10 13.33
CA ILE A 24 0.91 -4.82 12.06
C ILE A 24 1.07 -3.92 10.83
N PRO A 25 0.47 -2.71 10.74
CA PRO A 25 0.58 -1.89 9.55
C PRO A 25 2.02 -1.47 9.25
N GLN A 26 2.77 -1.06 10.27
CA GLN A 26 4.16 -0.64 10.12
C GLN A 26 5.07 -1.82 9.73
N LEU A 27 4.91 -2.98 10.38
CA LEU A 27 5.67 -4.20 10.05
C LEU A 27 5.36 -4.72 8.64
N MET A 28 4.10 -4.63 8.20
CA MET A 28 3.70 -5.02 6.85
C MET A 28 4.22 -4.03 5.80
N THR A 29 4.29 -2.73 6.11
CA THR A 29 4.93 -1.74 5.23
C THR A 29 6.41 -2.03 5.03
N ASP A 30 7.16 -2.29 6.11
CA ASP A 30 8.59 -2.60 6.05
C ASP A 30 8.84 -3.93 5.31
N LEU A 31 8.00 -4.95 5.57
CA LEU A 31 8.04 -6.22 4.85
C LEU A 31 7.71 -6.06 3.36
N ALA A 32 6.68 -5.27 3.02
CA ALA A 32 6.30 -5.02 1.63
C ALA A 32 7.41 -4.30 0.86
N GLN A 33 8.09 -3.32 1.48
CA GLN A 33 9.24 -2.66 0.87
C GLN A 33 10.44 -3.61 0.68
N GLY A 34 10.71 -4.49 1.66
CA GLY A 34 11.73 -5.52 1.55
C GLY A 34 11.45 -6.52 0.42
N ILE A 35 10.23 -7.06 0.34
CA ILE A 35 9.81 -7.97 -0.73
C ILE A 35 9.78 -7.28 -2.09
N LYS A 36 9.31 -6.01 -2.19
CA LYS A 36 9.32 -5.24 -3.44
C LYS A 36 10.74 -5.04 -3.97
N SER A 37 11.69 -4.74 -3.08
CA SER A 37 13.10 -4.55 -3.44
C SER A 37 13.76 -5.87 -3.83
N PHE A 38 13.43 -6.97 -3.13
CA PHE A 38 13.88 -8.31 -3.50
C PHE A 38 13.37 -8.72 -4.88
N LYS A 39 12.07 -8.53 -5.16
CA LYS A 39 11.48 -8.83 -6.47
C LYS A 39 12.10 -8.01 -7.58
N LYS A 40 12.29 -6.70 -7.37
CA LYS A 40 12.98 -5.82 -8.32
C LYS A 40 14.43 -6.24 -8.58
N GLY A 41 15.15 -6.71 -7.55
CA GLY A 41 16.51 -7.19 -7.69
C GLY A 41 16.59 -8.49 -8.51
N VAL A 42 15.62 -9.39 -8.34
CA VAL A 42 15.52 -10.63 -9.12
C VAL A 42 15.05 -10.35 -10.56
N GLU A 43 14.08 -9.46 -10.75
CA GLU A 43 13.58 -9.05 -12.08
C GLU A 43 14.62 -8.22 -12.86
N ALA A 44 15.61 -7.60 -12.21
CA ALA A 44 16.67 -6.86 -12.89
C ALA A 44 17.68 -7.76 -13.62
N ASP A 45 17.75 -9.06 -13.28
CA ASP A 45 18.54 -10.06 -14.02
C ASP A 45 17.78 -10.60 -15.26
N GLU A 46 16.51 -10.25 -15.45
CA GLU A 46 15.72 -10.53 -16.66
C GLU A 46 15.51 -9.23 -17.48
N PRO A 47 15.67 -9.23 -18.82
CA PRO A 47 15.53 -8.01 -19.60
C PRO A 47 14.07 -7.50 -19.63
N GLU A 48 13.84 -6.49 -18.80
CA GLU A 48 12.87 -5.39 -18.91
C GLU A 48 11.38 -5.74 -18.90
N GLN A 49 10.76 -5.64 -17.71
CA GLN A 49 9.39 -5.12 -17.54
C GLN A 49 9.03 -4.81 -16.07
N ALA A 50 9.23 -3.56 -15.64
CA ALA A 50 8.54 -3.04 -14.45
C ALA A 50 8.45 -1.51 -14.43
N ARG A 51 7.74 -0.93 -15.41
CA ARG A 51 6.97 0.31 -15.13
C ARG A 51 5.71 -0.12 -14.40
N SER A 52 5.57 0.27 -13.13
CA SER A 52 4.35 0.81 -12.51
C SER A 52 4.47 0.88 -10.98
N ASP A 53 3.79 1.90 -10.44
CA ASP A 53 3.46 2.10 -9.03
C ASP A 53 4.56 2.61 -8.09
N ASP A 54 4.97 3.85 -8.39
CA ASP A 54 5.25 4.90 -7.42
C ASP A 54 4.31 6.09 -7.70
N ARG A 55 3.00 5.88 -7.56
CA ARG A 55 1.97 6.93 -7.74
C ARG A 55 0.79 6.83 -6.78
N LEU A 56 0.96 6.19 -5.61
CA LEU A 56 -0.11 6.04 -4.62
C LEU A 56 0.20 6.62 -3.24
N THR A 57 1.26 7.40 -3.08
CA THR A 57 1.54 8.10 -1.81
C THR A 57 1.86 9.58 -2.04
N GLY A 58 0.91 10.44 -1.66
CA GLY A 58 1.25 11.78 -1.16
C GLY A 58 1.00 12.97 -2.09
N THR A 59 -0.20 13.12 -2.65
CA THR A 59 -0.72 14.48 -2.95
C THR A 59 -2.14 14.57 -2.41
N ILE A 60 -2.25 14.58 -1.07
CA ILE A 60 -3.30 15.34 -0.39
C ILE A 60 -2.75 16.78 -0.34
N ASP A 61 -2.71 17.44 -1.50
CA ASP A 61 -2.62 18.90 -1.54
C ASP A 61 -4.05 19.39 -1.41
N THR A 62 -4.46 19.71 -0.19
CA THR A 62 -5.63 20.56 0.03
C THR A 62 -5.28 21.96 -0.45
N ARG A 63 -5.18 22.16 -1.76
CA ARG A 63 -5.35 23.48 -2.34
C ARG A 63 -6.86 23.72 -2.44
N PRO A 64 -7.42 24.72 -1.74
CA PRO A 64 -8.76 25.16 -2.09
C PRO A 64 -8.68 25.60 -3.56
N GLN A 65 -9.35 24.87 -4.45
CA GLN A 65 -9.59 25.36 -5.80
C GLN A 65 -10.35 26.69 -5.66
N PRO A 66 -9.79 27.85 -6.06
CA PRO A 66 -10.63 29.01 -6.24
C PRO A 66 -11.61 28.67 -7.36
N ALA A 67 -12.88 28.58 -7.00
CA ALA A 67 -13.97 28.38 -7.93
C ALA A 67 -13.84 29.41 -9.05
N ASN A 68 -13.68 28.91 -10.27
CA ASN A 68 -13.74 29.69 -11.48
C ASN A 68 -15.18 30.24 -11.65
N THR A 69 -15.47 31.37 -11.01
CA THR A 69 -16.64 32.19 -11.35
C THR A 69 -16.21 33.16 -12.43
N ARG A 70 -16.37 32.74 -13.69
CA ARG A 70 -16.46 33.69 -14.80
C ARG A 70 -17.71 34.56 -14.53
N PRO A 71 -17.62 35.89 -14.41
CA PRO A 71 -18.81 36.69 -14.62
C PRO A 71 -19.08 36.60 -16.13
N VAL A 72 -20.11 35.86 -16.50
CA VAL A 72 -20.78 36.13 -17.78
C VAL A 72 -21.50 37.44 -17.52
N GLU A 73 -20.81 38.55 -17.78
CA GLU A 73 -21.42 39.87 -17.81
C GLU A 73 -22.37 39.87 -19.02
N GLU A 74 -23.64 39.82 -18.66
CA GLU A 74 -24.85 39.89 -19.46
C GLU A 74 -24.96 41.29 -20.10
N ASN A 75 -25.30 41.33 -21.39
CA ASN A 75 -25.62 42.54 -22.14
C ASN A 75 -27.11 42.88 -22.00
#